data_AF-A0ABC8JGT9-F1
#
_entry.id   AF-A0ABC8JGT9-F1
#
_cell.length_a   1.000
_cell.length_b   1.000
_cell.length_c   1.000
_cell.angle_alpha   90.00
_cell.angle_beta   90.00
_cell.angle_gamma   90.00
#
_symmetry.space_group_name_H-M   'P 1'
#
loop_
_entity.id
_entity.type
_entity.pdbx_description
1 polymer ?
#
loop_
_entity_poly.entity_id
_entity_poly.type
_entity_poly.pdbx_seq_one_letter_code
_entity_poly.pdbx_strand_id
1 'polypeptide(L)'
;MEILVNSYHHQGAKRLAQRFVPMAFASDGLMEGFNDPDAYNPEEGKFVMGLQFHPERMRSDDLDEFDYPGCPAAYQEFSKAVIAYQKKLNSTMSVPKTLELNREMENKRKILVRSFLLARNMYAKGAPGPRKNPSKGSELEVGDEFLESNTALSAEQETRLKEMEATVRNGGSYIKKMKVDQEKQRMARNMMNKMNTEQLSELMTFYHLMGNKCCEVLESKVHGNVNECFKDL
;
A
#
# COMPACT_ATOMS: atom_id res chain seq x y z
N MET A 1 20.83 -24.85 10.16
CA MET A 1 20.89 -23.39 9.95
C MET A 1 19.69 -22.80 10.68
N GLU A 2 19.89 -21.79 11.50
CA GLU A 2 18.83 -21.16 12.30
C GLU A 2 18.68 -19.71 11.86
N ILE A 3 17.44 -19.24 11.74
CA ILE A 3 17.09 -17.87 11.36
C ILE A 3 16.05 -17.35 12.34
N LEU A 4 16.13 -16.06 12.70
CA LEU A 4 15.12 -15.39 13.49
C LEU A 4 14.07 -14.81 12.54
N VAL A 5 12.81 -15.17 12.75
CA VAL A 5 11.67 -14.70 11.97
C VAL A 5 10.61 -14.10 12.90
N ASN A 6 9.73 -13.28 12.35
CA ASN A 6 8.59 -12.77 13.09
C ASN A 6 7.49 -13.86 13.24
N SER A 7 6.57 -13.67 14.19
CA SER A 7 5.41 -14.54 14.35
C SER A 7 4.16 -13.71 14.66
N TYR A 8 3.14 -13.85 13.82
CA TYR A 8 1.87 -13.12 13.89
C TYR A 8 0.69 -14.04 13.55
N HIS A 9 0.61 -15.20 14.20
CA HIS A 9 -0.46 -16.18 13.97
C HIS A 9 -0.85 -16.83 15.30
N HIS A 10 -2.15 -17.12 15.45
CA HIS A 10 -2.67 -17.87 16.59
C HIS A 10 -3.04 -19.31 16.22
N GLN A 11 -2.90 -19.67 14.94
CA GLN A 11 -3.10 -21.00 14.37
C GLN A 11 -1.79 -21.49 13.75
N GLY A 12 -1.69 -22.79 13.54
CA GLY A 12 -0.52 -23.40 12.92
C GLY A 12 -0.82 -24.78 12.35
N ALA A 13 0.01 -25.21 11.39
CA ALA A 13 -0.17 -26.49 10.70
C ALA A 13 0.16 -27.67 11.62
N LYS A 14 -0.87 -28.42 12.04
CA LYS A 14 -0.70 -29.63 12.86
C LYS A 14 -0.19 -30.84 12.05
N ARG A 15 -0.69 -31.01 10.83
CA ARG A 15 -0.31 -32.11 9.93
C ARG A 15 -0.49 -31.67 8.49
N LEU A 16 0.57 -31.84 7.69
CA LEU A 16 0.51 -31.61 6.24
C LEU A 16 -0.20 -32.77 5.53
N ALA A 17 -0.82 -32.46 4.38
CA ALA A 17 -1.21 -33.49 3.44
C ALA A 17 0.03 -34.19 2.86
N GLN A 18 -0.10 -35.46 2.45
CA GLN A 18 1.01 -36.33 2.04
C GLN A 18 1.91 -35.75 0.95
N ARG A 19 1.37 -34.86 0.11
CA ARG A 19 2.09 -34.20 -0.98
C ARG A 19 3.09 -33.14 -0.51
N PHE A 20 2.89 -32.55 0.66
CA PHE A 20 3.73 -31.46 1.13
C PHE A 20 4.81 -31.97 2.08
N VAL A 21 5.97 -31.34 2.00
CA VAL A 21 7.12 -31.64 2.85
C VAL A 21 7.45 -30.41 3.70
N PRO A 22 7.66 -30.57 5.03
CA PRO A 22 8.09 -29.46 5.87
C PRO A 22 9.51 -29.03 5.50
N MET A 23 9.76 -27.72 5.51
CA MET A 23 11.07 -27.13 5.24
C MET A 23 11.68 -26.43 6.45
N ALA A 24 10.84 -25.95 7.38
CA ALA A 24 11.28 -25.22 8.56
C ALA A 24 10.40 -25.53 9.77
N PHE A 25 11.03 -25.52 10.94
CA PHE A 25 10.38 -25.72 12.24
C PHE A 25 10.85 -24.64 13.22
N ALA A 26 9.94 -24.19 14.08
CA ALA A 26 10.25 -23.45 15.29
C ALA A 26 10.83 -24.39 16.36
N SER A 27 11.38 -23.82 17.44
CA SER A 27 12.02 -24.58 18.53
C SER A 27 11.06 -25.46 19.32
N ASP A 28 9.76 -25.15 19.29
CA ASP A 28 8.68 -25.95 19.89
C ASP A 28 8.15 -27.06 18.96
N GLY A 29 8.71 -27.17 17.75
CA GLY A 29 8.31 -28.14 16.74
C GLY A 29 7.15 -27.68 15.85
N LEU A 30 6.65 -26.45 16.01
CA LEU A 30 5.66 -25.90 15.09
C LEU A 30 6.28 -25.73 13.69
N MET A 31 5.53 -26.09 12.66
CA MET A 31 5.99 -25.97 11.29
C MET A 31 5.87 -24.53 10.80
N GLU A 32 7.00 -23.96 10.39
CA GLU A 32 7.11 -22.55 9.96
C GLU A 32 7.18 -22.40 8.43
N GLY A 33 7.39 -23.49 7.71
CA GLY A 33 7.34 -23.48 6.25
C GLY A 33 7.31 -24.87 5.65
N PHE A 34 6.71 -24.98 4.46
CA PHE A 34 6.58 -26.23 3.71
C PHE A 34 6.53 -25.96 2.20
N ASN A 35 6.84 -26.97 1.40
CA ASN A 35 6.70 -26.90 -0.06
C ASN A 35 6.04 -28.17 -0.61
N ASP A 36 5.75 -28.14 -1.91
CA ASP A 36 5.42 -29.31 -2.69
C ASP A 36 6.62 -29.65 -3.60
N PRO A 37 7.36 -30.73 -3.34
CA PRO A 37 8.56 -31.08 -4.10
C PRO A 37 8.25 -31.36 -5.59
N ASP A 38 7.05 -31.85 -5.90
CA ASP A 38 6.65 -32.15 -7.28
C ASP A 38 6.25 -30.88 -8.07
N ALA A 39 5.99 -29.77 -7.37
CA ALA A 39 5.62 -28.48 -7.93
C ALA A 39 6.60 -27.35 -7.56
N TYR A 40 7.84 -27.69 -7.22
CA TYR A 40 8.89 -26.71 -6.94
C TYR A 40 10.00 -26.79 -7.99
N ASN A 41 9.84 -26.02 -9.06
CA ASN A 41 10.88 -25.78 -10.06
C ASN A 41 10.67 -24.37 -10.68
N PRO A 42 11.27 -23.32 -10.08
CA PRO A 42 11.11 -21.95 -10.54
C PRO A 42 11.52 -21.75 -12.01
N GLU A 43 12.53 -22.46 -12.50
CA GLU A 43 12.98 -22.35 -13.89
C GLU A 43 11.96 -22.91 -14.90
N GLU A 44 11.13 -23.88 -14.48
CA GLU A 44 10.01 -24.42 -15.28
C GLU A 44 8.68 -23.68 -15.05
N GLY A 45 8.67 -22.68 -14.19
CA GLY A 45 7.46 -21.96 -13.79
C GLY A 45 6.55 -22.73 -12.83
N LYS A 46 7.11 -23.65 -12.04
CA LYS A 46 6.41 -24.34 -10.96
C LYS A 46 6.88 -23.79 -9.63
N PHE A 47 5.96 -23.29 -8.80
CA PHE A 47 6.32 -22.79 -7.48
C PHE A 47 5.15 -22.97 -6.51
N VAL A 48 5.37 -23.79 -5.49
CA VAL A 48 4.44 -23.97 -4.37
C VAL A 48 5.26 -24.01 -3.09
N MET A 49 5.09 -22.98 -2.28
CA MET A 49 5.74 -22.79 -0.99
C MET A 49 4.76 -22.09 -0.06
N GLY A 50 4.69 -22.55 1.18
CA GLY A 50 3.99 -21.89 2.28
C GLY A 50 4.98 -21.50 3.36
N LEU A 51 4.86 -20.28 3.87
CA LEU A 51 5.59 -19.76 5.03
C LEU A 51 4.57 -19.29 6.06
N GLN A 52 4.80 -19.61 7.33
CA GLN A 52 3.92 -19.25 8.44
C GLN A 52 4.27 -17.86 9.02
N PHE A 53 5.56 -17.51 9.00
CA PHE A 53 6.04 -16.15 9.28
C PHE A 53 5.77 -15.19 8.12
N HIS A 54 5.95 -13.90 8.38
CA HIS A 54 5.64 -12.79 7.46
C HIS A 54 6.91 -12.12 6.93
N PRO A 55 7.56 -12.64 5.86
CA PRO A 55 8.76 -12.04 5.29
C PRO A 55 8.54 -10.62 4.74
N GLU A 56 7.31 -10.25 4.40
CA GLU A 56 6.94 -8.89 3.97
C GLU A 56 7.06 -7.86 5.09
N ARG A 57 7.01 -8.31 6.35
CA ARG A 57 7.07 -7.47 7.56
C ARG A 57 8.44 -7.47 8.23
N MET A 58 9.39 -8.25 7.74
CA MET A 58 10.76 -8.28 8.24
C MET A 58 11.59 -7.20 7.54
N ARG A 59 11.10 -5.96 7.53
CA ARG A 59 11.78 -4.79 6.96
C ARG A 59 11.95 -3.74 8.04
N SER A 60 13.13 -3.13 8.08
CA SER A 60 13.37 -1.95 8.89
C SER A 60 12.50 -0.78 8.42
N ASP A 61 12.00 0.01 9.38
CA ASP A 61 11.14 1.16 9.09
C ASP A 61 11.93 2.34 8.51
N ASP A 62 13.23 2.43 8.79
CA ASP A 62 14.09 3.59 8.48
C ASP A 62 15.00 3.36 7.27
N LEU A 63 15.34 2.11 7.01
CA LEU A 63 16.20 1.68 5.92
C LEU A 63 15.40 0.59 5.21
N ASP A 64 15.20 0.64 3.88
CA ASP A 64 14.46 -0.39 3.11
C ASP A 64 15.23 -1.74 3.05
N GLU A 65 15.88 -2.09 4.16
CA GLU A 65 16.67 -3.27 4.45
C GLU A 65 15.80 -4.27 5.21
N PHE A 66 16.02 -5.56 4.96
CA PHE A 66 15.30 -6.62 5.66
C PHE A 66 16.08 -7.06 6.91
N ASP A 67 15.35 -7.39 7.97
CA ASP A 67 15.94 -7.92 9.22
C ASP A 67 16.77 -9.18 8.97
N TYR A 68 16.33 -9.97 7.99
CA TYR A 68 17.06 -11.10 7.45
C TYR A 68 17.29 -10.90 5.94
N PRO A 69 18.55 -10.88 5.47
CA PRO A 69 18.88 -10.67 4.05
C PRO A 69 18.25 -11.70 3.10
N GLY A 70 17.83 -12.87 3.61
CA GLY A 70 17.14 -13.89 2.82
C GLY A 70 15.63 -13.70 2.68
N CYS A 71 15.01 -12.72 3.35
CA CYS A 71 13.58 -12.45 3.19
C CYS A 71 13.14 -12.18 1.73
N PRO A 72 13.92 -11.45 0.90
CA PRO A 72 13.61 -11.30 -0.52
C PRO A 72 13.63 -12.61 -1.33
N ALA A 73 14.36 -13.63 -0.87
CA ALA A 73 14.63 -14.82 -1.68
C ALA A 73 13.34 -15.56 -2.08
N ALA A 74 12.38 -15.72 -1.16
CA ALA A 74 11.11 -16.36 -1.46
C ALA A 74 10.35 -15.62 -2.58
N TYR A 75 10.34 -14.29 -2.55
CA TYR A 75 9.71 -13.46 -3.58
C TYR A 75 10.47 -13.48 -4.91
N GLN A 76 11.80 -13.54 -4.86
CA GLN A 76 12.63 -13.65 -6.05
C GLN A 76 12.39 -14.99 -6.75
N GLU A 77 12.37 -16.10 -6.02
CA GLU A 77 12.06 -17.43 -6.56
C GLU A 77 10.64 -17.50 -7.11
N PHE A 78 9.66 -16.94 -6.40
CA PHE A 78 8.30 -16.80 -6.93
C PHE A 78 8.27 -15.99 -8.24
N SER A 79 8.96 -14.85 -8.29
CA SER A 79 9.00 -13.99 -9.48
C SER A 79 9.66 -14.71 -10.66
N LYS A 80 10.75 -15.45 -10.44
CA LYS A 80 11.39 -16.29 -11.45
C LYS A 80 10.38 -17.30 -12.01
N ALA A 81 9.64 -17.99 -11.14
CA ALA A 81 8.62 -18.94 -11.54
C ALA A 81 7.50 -18.30 -12.36
N VAL A 82 7.00 -17.14 -11.96
CA VAL A 82 5.97 -16.41 -12.72
C VAL A 82 6.47 -16.04 -14.12
N ILE A 83 7.70 -15.53 -14.23
CA ILE A 83 8.30 -15.17 -15.53
C ILE A 83 8.47 -16.42 -16.41
N ALA A 84 8.97 -17.51 -15.87
CA ALA A 84 9.13 -18.78 -16.60
C ALA A 84 7.78 -19.34 -17.06
N TYR A 85 6.77 -19.33 -16.18
CA TYR A 85 5.41 -19.75 -16.49
C TYR A 85 4.78 -18.89 -17.58
N GLN A 86 4.94 -17.56 -17.49
CA GLN A 86 4.47 -16.62 -18.51
C GLN A 86 5.13 -16.89 -19.87
N LYS A 87 6.45 -17.10 -19.90
CA LYS A 87 7.18 -17.46 -21.13
C LYS A 87 6.64 -18.77 -21.73
N LYS A 88 6.44 -19.79 -20.90
CA LYS A 88 5.87 -21.08 -21.32
C LYS A 88 4.47 -20.93 -21.89
N LEU A 89 3.61 -20.13 -21.25
CA LEU A 89 2.29 -19.81 -21.77
C LEU A 89 2.39 -19.10 -23.12
N ASN A 90 3.24 -18.08 -23.26
CA ASN A 90 3.40 -17.35 -24.51
C ASN A 90 3.99 -18.20 -25.65
N SER A 91 4.85 -19.17 -25.34
CA SER A 91 5.38 -20.13 -26.31
C SER A 91 4.34 -21.18 -26.73
N THR A 92 3.45 -21.58 -25.81
CA THR A 92 2.39 -22.56 -26.08
C THR A 92 1.18 -21.91 -26.74
N MET A 93 0.90 -20.66 -26.37
CA MET A 93 -0.08 -19.77 -26.96
C MET A 93 0.60 -18.98 -28.08
N SER A 94 1.00 -19.65 -29.17
CA SER A 94 1.11 -19.00 -30.47
C SER A 94 -0.29 -18.63 -30.99
N VAL A 95 -1.05 -17.88 -30.20
CA VAL A 95 -2.23 -17.15 -30.65
C VAL A 95 -1.67 -16.05 -31.56
N PRO A 96 -2.30 -15.77 -32.71
CA PRO A 96 -1.89 -14.65 -33.56
C PRO A 96 -1.69 -13.41 -32.67
N LYS A 97 -0.60 -12.67 -32.89
CA LYS A 97 -0.17 -11.47 -32.12
C LYS A 97 -1.24 -10.37 -31.99
N THR A 98 -2.41 -10.58 -32.59
CA THR A 98 -3.55 -9.70 -32.65
C THR A 98 -4.76 -10.50 -32.19
N LEU A 99 -5.00 -10.55 -30.88
CA LEU A 99 -6.38 -10.62 -30.42
C LEU A 99 -6.97 -9.29 -30.91
N GLU A 100 -7.78 -9.33 -31.98
CA GLU A 100 -8.53 -8.16 -32.43
C GLU A 100 -9.56 -7.83 -31.36
N LEU A 101 -9.10 -7.14 -30.33
CA LEU A 101 -9.94 -6.51 -29.36
C LEU A 101 -10.76 -5.48 -30.13
N ASN A 102 -12.08 -5.59 -30.04
CA ASN A 102 -12.93 -4.54 -30.56
C ASN A 102 -12.50 -3.19 -29.96
N ARG A 103 -12.83 -2.11 -30.65
CA ARG A 103 -12.38 -0.75 -30.27
C ARG A 103 -12.71 -0.41 -28.81
N GLU A 104 -13.81 -0.95 -28.28
CA GLU A 104 -14.23 -0.75 -26.89
C GLU A 104 -13.35 -1.48 -25.88
N MET A 105 -13.01 -2.75 -26.12
CA MET A 105 -12.14 -3.53 -25.23
C MET A 105 -10.70 -3.03 -25.24
N GLU A 106 -10.20 -2.58 -26.39
CA GLU A 106 -8.86 -1.99 -26.47
C GLU A 106 -8.82 -0.64 -25.72
N ASN A 107 -9.90 0.14 -25.75
CA ASN A 107 -10.02 1.34 -24.91
C ASN A 107 -10.01 0.97 -23.42
N LYS A 108 -10.83 0.00 -22.98
CA LYS A 108 -10.84 -0.47 -21.57
C LYS A 108 -9.48 -0.97 -21.11
N ARG A 109 -8.77 -1.71 -21.96
CA ARG A 109 -7.39 -2.17 -21.69
C ARG A 109 -6.41 -1.01 -21.51
N LYS A 110 -6.48 0.02 -22.36
CA LYS A 110 -5.61 1.20 -22.27
C LYS A 110 -5.85 1.99 -20.99
N ILE A 111 -7.12 2.15 -20.60
CA ILE A 111 -7.51 2.79 -19.34
C ILE A 111 -6.86 2.04 -18.18
N LEU A 112 -7.06 0.72 -18.12
CA LEU A 112 -6.54 -0.13 -17.05
C LEU A 112 -5.01 -0.06 -16.95
N VAL A 113 -4.30 -0.18 -18.08
CA VAL A 113 -2.83 -0.05 -18.12
C VAL A 113 -2.37 1.31 -17.63
N ARG A 114 -3.08 2.39 -18.00
CA ARG A 114 -2.77 3.75 -17.56
C ARG A 114 -2.96 3.91 -16.06
N SER A 115 -4.05 3.38 -15.50
CA SER A 115 -4.33 3.39 -14.05
C SER A 115 -3.22 2.68 -13.25
N PHE A 116 -2.80 1.48 -13.69
CA PHE A 116 -1.71 0.76 -13.01
C PHE A 116 -0.35 1.44 -13.15
N LEU A 117 -0.08 2.08 -14.28
CA LEU A 117 1.15 2.84 -14.49
C LEU A 117 1.20 4.09 -13.59
N LEU A 118 0.06 4.76 -13.42
CA LEU A 118 -0.11 5.87 -12.49
C LEU A 118 0.12 5.40 -11.04
N ALA A 119 -0.52 4.29 -10.64
CA ALA A 119 -0.33 3.67 -9.33
C ALA A 119 1.15 3.40 -9.04
N ARG A 120 1.85 2.73 -9.98
CA ARG A 120 3.28 2.41 -9.86
C ARG A 120 4.12 3.67 -9.63
N ASN A 121 3.85 4.74 -10.39
CA ASN A 121 4.59 5.99 -10.28
C ASN A 121 4.34 6.69 -8.94
N MET A 122 3.14 6.56 -8.35
CA MET A 122 2.83 7.08 -7.02
C MET A 122 3.57 6.30 -5.92
N TYR A 123 3.60 4.97 -6.00
CA TYR A 123 4.32 4.13 -5.04
C TYR A 123 5.85 4.31 -5.13
N ALA A 124 6.40 4.35 -6.34
CA ALA A 124 7.85 4.47 -6.56
C ALA A 124 8.41 5.83 -6.15
N LYS A 125 7.59 6.89 -6.11
CA LYS A 125 8.02 8.25 -5.76
C LYS A 125 7.92 8.60 -4.29
N GLY A 126 7.55 7.67 -3.39
CA GLY A 126 7.56 7.87 -1.92
C GLY A 126 6.99 9.22 -1.48
N ALA A 127 5.66 9.37 -1.49
CA ALA A 127 4.98 10.68 -1.41
C ALA A 127 5.50 11.62 -0.29
N PRO A 128 5.74 12.90 -0.64
CA PRO A 128 4.79 13.93 -0.20
C PRO A 128 4.46 14.92 -1.33
N GLY A 129 3.18 15.02 -1.70
CA GLY A 129 2.67 15.99 -2.69
C GLY A 129 1.23 16.39 -2.36
N PRO A 130 0.80 17.62 -2.71
CA PRO A 130 -0.16 18.41 -1.95
C PRO A 130 -1.55 17.77 -1.90
N ARG A 131 -2.23 17.94 -0.75
CA ARG A 131 -3.68 17.72 -0.63
C ARG A 131 -4.36 18.42 -1.80
N LYS A 132 -4.93 17.65 -2.73
CA LYS A 132 -5.83 18.21 -3.74
C LYS A 132 -7.03 18.77 -2.99
N ASN A 133 -7.24 20.07 -3.12
CA ASN A 133 -8.46 20.73 -2.67
C ASN A 133 -9.68 20.02 -3.31
N PRO A 134 -10.78 19.80 -2.57
CA PRO A 134 -11.94 19.05 -3.05
C PRO A 134 -12.78 19.83 -4.08
N SER A 135 -12.28 20.92 -4.66
CA SER A 135 -13.08 21.88 -5.42
C SER A 135 -12.85 21.92 -6.93
N LYS A 136 -12.17 20.93 -7.52
CA LYS A 136 -12.19 20.76 -8.98
C LYS A 136 -12.40 19.29 -9.31
N GLY A 137 -13.62 18.98 -9.75
CA GLY A 137 -13.99 17.67 -10.26
C GLY A 137 -13.00 17.23 -11.31
N SER A 138 -12.13 16.29 -10.95
CA SER A 138 -11.37 15.54 -11.92
C SER A 138 -12.26 14.40 -12.37
N GLU A 139 -12.69 14.53 -13.62
CA GLU A 139 -13.01 13.46 -14.55
C GLU A 139 -11.96 12.34 -14.43
N LEU A 140 -12.10 11.49 -13.42
CA LEU A 140 -11.31 10.28 -13.24
C LEU A 140 -12.07 9.17 -13.94
N GLU A 141 -11.36 8.49 -14.84
CA GLU A 141 -11.90 7.35 -15.58
C GLU A 141 -12.31 6.26 -14.59
N VAL A 142 -13.44 5.59 -14.89
CA VAL A 142 -13.97 4.45 -14.14
C VAL A 142 -12.86 3.40 -13.98
N GLY A 143 -12.23 3.34 -12.80
CA GLY A 143 -11.05 2.52 -12.53
C GLY A 143 -9.95 3.20 -11.69
N ASP A 144 -9.91 4.53 -11.67
CA ASP A 144 -8.97 5.31 -10.85
C ASP A 144 -9.47 5.57 -9.42
N GLU A 145 -10.69 5.16 -9.08
CA GLU A 145 -11.29 5.30 -7.72
C GLU A 145 -10.42 4.65 -6.64
N PHE A 146 -9.76 3.53 -6.95
CA PHE A 146 -8.85 2.85 -6.01
C PHE A 146 -7.62 3.73 -5.64
N LEU A 147 -7.23 4.67 -6.52
CA LEU A 147 -6.13 5.61 -6.28
C LEU A 147 -6.56 6.83 -5.46
N GLU A 148 -7.84 7.22 -5.53
CA GLU A 148 -8.40 8.23 -4.64
C GLU A 148 -8.48 7.73 -3.19
N SER A 149 -8.66 6.41 -2.99
CA SER A 149 -8.65 5.76 -1.68
C SER A 149 -7.25 5.60 -1.07
N ASN A 150 -6.50 6.71 -0.97
CA ASN A 150 -5.65 6.95 0.20
C ASN A 150 -6.47 7.51 1.38
N THR A 151 -7.81 7.44 1.31
CA THR A 151 -8.68 7.59 2.46
C THR A 151 -8.28 6.54 3.49
N ALA A 152 -7.55 7.00 4.50
CA ALA A 152 -7.68 6.54 5.88
C ALA A 152 -8.86 5.57 6.06
N LEU A 153 -8.57 4.28 6.26
CA LEU A 153 -9.59 3.27 6.51
C LEU A 153 -10.54 3.78 7.60
N SER A 154 -11.86 3.71 7.35
CA SER A 154 -12.82 4.04 8.40
C SER A 154 -12.63 3.08 9.58
N ALA A 155 -12.98 3.54 10.79
CA ALA A 155 -12.89 2.70 11.99
C ALA A 155 -13.64 1.36 11.84
N GLU A 156 -14.72 1.33 11.06
CA GLU A 156 -15.51 0.12 10.78
C GLU A 156 -14.78 -0.84 9.83
N GLN A 157 -14.15 -0.32 8.77
CA GLN A 157 -13.36 -1.12 7.83
C GLN A 157 -12.15 -1.77 8.51
N GLU A 158 -11.46 -1.03 9.39
CA GLU A 158 -10.36 -1.60 10.19
C GLU A 158 -10.84 -2.63 11.23
N THR A 159 -12.01 -2.44 11.84
CA THR A 159 -12.57 -3.43 12.78
C THR A 159 -12.84 -4.75 12.06
N ARG A 160 -13.43 -4.67 10.86
CA ARG A 160 -13.66 -5.84 10.00
C ARG A 160 -12.36 -6.51 9.55
N LEU A 161 -11.33 -5.72 9.22
CA LEU A 161 -10.01 -6.27 8.86
C LEU A 161 -9.34 -6.97 10.05
N LYS A 162 -9.48 -6.43 11.26
CA LYS A 162 -9.00 -7.09 12.49
C LYS A 162 -9.76 -8.38 12.81
N GLU A 163 -11.08 -8.39 12.66
CA GLU A 163 -11.91 -9.59 12.82
C GLU A 163 -11.55 -10.68 11.80
N MET A 164 -11.10 -10.27 10.61
CA MET A 164 -10.59 -11.17 9.57
C MET A 164 -9.08 -11.46 9.69
N GLU A 165 -8.44 -11.02 10.77
CA GLU A 165 -7.00 -11.16 11.05
C GLU A 165 -6.08 -10.59 9.95
N ALA A 166 -6.61 -9.72 9.11
CA ALA A 166 -5.84 -9.00 8.11
C ALA A 166 -4.93 -8.00 8.81
N THR A 167 -3.63 -8.32 8.85
CA THR A 167 -2.66 -7.46 9.53
C THR A 167 -2.23 -6.32 8.60
N VAL A 168 -2.73 -5.11 8.87
CA VAL A 168 -2.46 -3.88 8.10
C VAL A 168 -1.16 -3.22 8.58
N ARG A 169 -0.20 -3.01 7.68
CA ARG A 169 1.05 -2.27 7.97
C ARG A 169 0.71 -0.83 8.41
N ASN A 170 1.35 -0.33 9.46
CA ASN A 170 1.13 1.03 10.01
C ASN A 170 -0.25 1.35 10.64
N GLY A 171 -1.16 0.38 10.79
CA GLY A 171 -2.48 0.63 11.40
C GLY A 171 -2.41 1.19 12.83
N GLY A 172 -1.42 0.77 13.63
CA GLY A 172 -1.26 1.26 15.01
C GLY A 172 -0.87 2.74 15.12
N SER A 173 0.05 3.21 14.27
CA SER A 173 0.47 4.61 14.23
C SER A 173 -0.66 5.51 13.73
N TYR A 174 -1.40 5.04 12.72
CA TYR A 174 -2.59 5.72 12.22
C TYR A 174 -3.68 5.86 13.29
N ILE A 175 -4.03 4.78 14.00
CA ILE A 175 -5.03 4.82 15.09
C ILE A 175 -4.62 5.79 16.20
N LYS A 176 -3.33 5.81 16.57
CA LYS A 176 -2.82 6.74 17.59
C LYS A 176 -3.01 8.18 17.14
N LYS A 177 -2.69 8.49 15.88
CA LYS A 177 -2.88 9.83 15.30
C LYS A 177 -4.35 10.21 15.19
N MET A 178 -5.20 9.29 14.74
CA MET A 178 -6.64 9.52 14.62
C MET A 178 -7.30 9.78 15.99
N LYS A 179 -6.94 9.01 17.02
CA LYS A 179 -7.42 9.23 18.40
C LYS A 179 -6.99 10.59 18.95
N VAL A 180 -5.71 10.96 18.74
CA VAL A 180 -5.18 12.28 19.15
C VAL A 180 -5.94 13.42 18.44
N ASP A 181 -6.23 13.29 17.14
CA ASP A 181 -7.00 14.29 16.41
C ASP A 181 -8.46 14.36 16.87
N GLN A 182 -9.07 13.22 17.22
CA GLN A 182 -10.42 13.15 17.77
C GLN A 182 -10.53 13.83 19.16
N GLU A 183 -9.53 13.61 20.02
CA GLU A 183 -9.44 14.28 21.33
C GLU A 183 -9.22 15.78 21.19
N LYS A 184 -8.35 16.21 20.27
CA LYS A 184 -8.15 17.62 19.95
C LYS A 184 -9.44 18.27 19.44
N GLN A 185 -10.16 17.61 18.55
CA GLN A 185 -11.45 18.10 18.06
C GLN A 185 -12.49 18.19 19.18
N ARG A 186 -12.55 17.21 20.08
CA ARG A 186 -13.45 17.23 21.24
C ARG A 186 -13.13 18.39 22.18
N MET A 187 -11.85 18.61 22.48
CA MET A 187 -11.41 19.73 23.31
C MET A 187 -11.74 21.07 22.66
N ALA A 188 -11.49 21.22 21.36
CA ALA A 188 -11.82 22.43 20.61
C ALA A 188 -13.33 22.72 20.62
N ARG A 189 -14.18 21.71 20.42
CA ARG A 189 -15.65 21.85 20.52
C ARG A 189 -16.09 22.28 21.92
N ASN A 190 -15.52 21.68 22.96
CA ASN A 190 -15.83 22.05 24.34
C ASN A 190 -15.39 23.47 24.69
N MET A 191 -14.29 23.96 24.11
CA MET A 191 -13.84 25.34 24.27
C MET A 191 -14.75 26.32 23.51
N MET A 192 -15.10 26.02 22.25
CA MET A 192 -16.01 26.86 21.45
C MET A 192 -17.41 26.96 22.08
N ASN A 193 -17.92 25.87 22.67
CA ASN A 193 -19.21 25.89 23.38
C ASN A 193 -19.21 26.77 24.65
N LYS A 194 -18.04 27.13 25.19
CA LYS A 194 -17.90 28.02 26.35
C LYS A 194 -17.67 29.48 25.97
N MET A 195 -17.45 29.78 24.69
CA MET A 195 -17.23 31.13 24.19
C MET A 195 -18.57 31.83 23.93
N ASN A 196 -18.59 33.16 24.13
CA ASN A 196 -19.73 33.97 23.72
C ASN A 196 -19.73 34.20 22.19
N THR A 197 -20.81 34.77 21.68
CA THR A 197 -21.00 34.99 20.23
C THR A 197 -19.95 35.93 19.62
N GLU A 198 -19.46 36.92 20.38
CA GLU A 198 -18.43 37.87 19.93
C GLU A 198 -17.06 37.17 19.81
N GLN A 199 -16.68 36.38 20.82
CA GLN A 199 -15.45 35.59 20.84
C GLN A 199 -15.43 34.52 19.74
N LEU A 200 -16.58 33.90 19.44
CA LEU A 200 -16.70 32.96 18.32
C LEU A 200 -16.51 33.66 16.97
N SER A 201 -17.04 34.88 16.83
CA SER A 201 -16.86 35.70 15.63
C SER A 201 -15.39 36.12 15.45
N GLU A 202 -14.72 36.57 16.51
CA GLU A 202 -13.28 36.89 16.49
C GLU A 202 -12.41 35.67 16.18
N LEU A 203 -12.76 34.50 16.73
CA LEU A 203 -12.05 33.26 16.42
C LEU A 203 -12.20 32.89 14.95
N MET A 204 -13.40 33.06 14.38
CA MET A 204 -13.68 32.77 12.98
C MET A 204 -12.92 33.72 12.04
N THR A 205 -12.90 35.02 12.33
CA THR A 205 -12.13 36.00 11.54
C THR A 205 -10.63 35.74 11.63
N PHE A 206 -10.13 35.34 12.81
CA PHE A 206 -8.74 34.93 12.99
C PHE A 206 -8.36 33.72 12.13
N TYR A 207 -9.19 32.65 12.11
CA TYR A 207 -8.93 31.48 11.27
C TYR A 207 -8.98 31.80 9.77
N HIS A 208 -9.89 32.68 9.33
CA HIS A 208 -9.92 33.15 7.95
C HIS A 208 -8.66 33.95 7.59
N LEU A 209 -8.20 34.84 8.47
CA LEU A 209 -6.97 35.60 8.26
C LEU A 209 -5.75 34.69 8.16
N MET A 210 -5.65 33.69 9.05
CA MET A 210 -4.60 32.67 8.99
C MET A 210 -4.66 31.87 7.69
N GLY A 211 -5.86 31.43 7.27
CA GLY A 211 -6.07 30.72 6.02
C GLY A 211 -5.56 31.51 4.82
N ASN A 212 -5.94 32.79 4.73
CA ASN A 212 -5.51 33.68 3.65
C ASN A 212 -3.99 33.88 3.64
N LYS A 213 -3.37 34.11 4.81
CA LYS A 213 -1.91 34.25 4.91
C LYS A 213 -1.15 32.98 4.57
N CYS A 214 -1.65 31.81 4.97
CA CYS A 214 -1.06 30.54 4.57
C CYS A 214 -1.18 30.33 3.05
N CYS A 215 -2.31 30.67 2.44
CA CYS A 215 -2.48 30.62 0.98
C CYS A 215 -1.48 31.55 0.28
N GLU A 216 -1.33 32.80 0.70
CA GLU A 216 -0.35 33.75 0.15
C GLU A 216 1.09 33.23 0.23
N VAL A 217 1.47 32.63 1.36
CA VAL A 217 2.82 32.05 1.56
C VAL A 217 3.03 30.81 0.67
N LEU A 218 2.00 29.98 0.49
CA LEU A 218 2.09 28.82 -0.38
C LEU A 218 2.16 29.25 -1.86
N GLU A 219 1.33 30.20 -2.27
CA GLU A 219 1.33 30.75 -3.63
C GLU A 219 2.67 31.42 -3.96
N SER A 220 3.22 32.24 -3.08
CA SER A 220 4.54 32.87 -3.29
C SER A 220 5.67 31.84 -3.38
N LYS A 221 5.60 30.73 -2.65
CA LYS A 221 6.58 29.64 -2.73
C LYS A 221 6.47 28.83 -4.03
N VAL A 222 5.24 28.64 -4.53
CA VAL A 222 5.00 28.01 -5.84
C VAL A 222 5.51 28.89 -6.98
N HIS A 223 5.26 30.21 -6.93
CA HIS A 223 5.75 31.14 -7.97
C HIS A 223 7.26 31.41 -7.87
N GLY A 224 7.85 31.35 -6.66
CA GLY A 224 9.30 31.45 -6.45
C GLY A 224 10.08 30.30 -7.11
N ASN A 225 9.57 29.08 -7.04
CA ASN A 225 10.19 27.92 -7.69
C ASN A 225 10.10 27.94 -9.23
N VAL A 226 9.13 28.66 -9.81
CA VAL A 226 9.02 28.79 -11.28
C VAL A 226 10.09 29.75 -11.81
N ASN A 227 10.47 30.79 -11.06
CA ASN A 227 11.47 31.76 -11.51
C ASN A 227 12.93 31.31 -11.39
N GLU A 228 13.24 30.25 -10.63
CA GLU A 228 14.57 29.63 -10.65
C GLU A 228 14.73 28.60 -11.77
N CYS A 229 13.64 28.02 -12.30
CA CYS A 229 13.70 27.01 -13.36
C CYS A 229 13.90 27.60 -14.77
N PHE A 230 13.80 28.92 -14.95
CA PHE A 230 13.97 29.60 -16.25
C PHE A 230 15.25 30.45 -16.36
N LYS A 231 16.21 30.29 -15.44
CA LYS A 231 17.53 30.96 -15.56
C LYS A 231 18.63 30.08 -16.17
N ASP A 232 18.38 28.78 -16.32
CA ASP A 232 19.33 27.82 -16.92
C ASP A 232 18.81 27.24 -18.25
N LEU A 233 18.13 28.07 -19.06
CA LEU A 233 17.85 27.82 -20.47
C LEU A 233 18.36 28.99 -21.31
#